data_AF-A0A6A4LJJ9-F1
#
_entry.id   AF-A0A6A4LJJ9-F1
#
_cell.length_a   1.000
_cell.length_b   1.000
_cell.length_c   1.000
_cell.angle_alpha   90.00
_cell.angle_beta   90.00
_cell.angle_gamma   90.00
#
_symmetry.space_group_name_H-M   'P 1'
#
loop_
_entity.id
_entity.type
_entity.pdbx_description
1 polymer ?
#
loop_
_entity_poly.entity_id
_entity_poly.type
_entity_poly.pdbx_seq_one_letter_code
_entity_poly.pdbx_strand_id
1 'polypeptide(L)'
;MGYTENRSPTFLSTTNPCLNFFFHVVPSTRPKRLTLRLKSAWEHDPLTTLKLVCNLRGVRGTGKSDKEGCYTAALWLHEHHPKTLACNVGSLAEFGYFKDLPEILYRILEGPGEARILAAMKRAEIEEAKARELREEKRIAAAKKAVERYNRDADYKLLYDRISDVFADFLKSDIQHFNSNQLNKISLAAKWCPSLDSSFDKSTLLCESVAKRVFPHELYEEYDGVSEAHYAFRVRDRLRKEILGPLRKALELPEVYIGANQWGSIPYNRVASVAMKFYKEKFLKHDMERFMEYLANVRAGKATIAAGALLPHDIIASLSDGDGGEVAELQWKRMVDDLSKKGKMKNCLAVSDVSGSMDGIPMDVSVALGVLVSELSEEPWKGKLITFSHNPTLQMVLGNDLRSKTDFVRRMEWGMNTDFQKVFDLILEVAVNGKLTEEQMIKRVFVFSDMEFDKASTTPWETDYQAIVRKFGEKGYGSSVPEIVFWNLGDSKVTPVLGNQKGVALVSGFSKNLLTVFLEESGVLNPEAVMEAAISGEEYKKLVVLD
;
A
#
# COMPACT_ATOMS: atom_id res chain seq x y z
N MET A 1 22.38 16.07 16.96
CA MET A 1 22.34 16.53 15.55
C MET A 1 22.98 15.47 14.68
N GLY A 2 22.45 15.25 13.48
CA GLY A 2 23.01 14.38 12.45
C GLY A 2 23.34 15.16 11.20
N TYR A 3 23.81 14.47 10.17
CA TYR A 3 24.06 15.04 8.84
C TYR A 3 23.34 14.22 7.77
N THR A 4 22.79 14.86 6.72
CA THR A 4 22.34 14.19 5.49
C THR A 4 23.51 13.59 4.72
N GLU A 5 23.23 12.80 3.67
CA GLU A 5 24.28 12.23 2.80
C GLU A 5 25.15 13.34 2.17
N ASN A 6 24.56 14.53 1.99
CA ASN A 6 25.23 15.73 1.49
C ASN A 6 25.85 16.60 2.60
N ARG A 7 25.98 16.07 3.83
CA ARG A 7 26.64 16.68 5.00
C ARG A 7 25.91 17.89 5.61
N SER A 8 24.60 17.99 5.46
CA SER A 8 23.81 19.09 6.02
C SER A 8 23.24 18.78 7.42
N PRO A 9 23.29 19.71 8.40
CA PRO A 9 22.82 19.47 9.78
C PRO A 9 21.32 19.17 9.84
N THR A 10 20.93 18.21 10.69
CA THR A 10 19.53 17.79 10.82
C THR A 10 19.25 17.06 12.14
N PHE A 11 17.98 16.75 12.42
CA PHE A 11 17.63 15.89 13.57
C PHE A 11 17.80 14.42 13.21
N LEU A 12 18.46 13.67 14.11
CA LEU A 12 18.60 12.22 13.98
C LEU A 12 17.30 11.47 14.32
N SER A 13 16.37 12.13 15.00
CA SER A 13 15.15 11.54 15.54
C SER A 13 14.12 12.63 15.84
N THR A 14 12.84 12.28 15.73
CA THR A 14 11.69 13.10 16.17
C THR A 14 11.47 13.10 17.69
N THR A 15 12.33 12.43 18.48
CA THR A 15 12.17 12.07 19.91
C THR A 15 11.07 11.03 20.21
N ASN A 16 10.19 10.74 19.26
CA ASN A 16 9.16 9.70 19.37
C ASN A 16 9.49 8.49 18.48
N PRO A 17 9.85 7.32 19.04
CA PRO A 17 10.19 6.11 18.28
C PRO A 17 9.08 5.63 17.33
N CYS A 18 7.81 5.75 17.71
CA CYS A 18 6.67 5.40 16.85
C CYS A 18 6.59 6.33 15.64
N LEU A 19 6.77 7.64 15.84
CA LEU A 19 6.83 8.61 14.74
C LEU A 19 8.05 8.36 13.83
N ASN A 20 9.18 7.96 14.39
CA ASN A 20 10.34 7.56 13.58
C ASN A 20 10.04 6.31 12.73
N PHE A 21 9.30 5.34 13.26
CA PHE A 21 8.85 4.19 12.48
C PHE A 21 7.86 4.63 11.38
N PHE A 22 6.88 5.46 11.72
CA PHE A 22 5.91 6.01 10.78
C PHE A 22 6.57 6.81 9.66
N PHE A 23 7.62 7.59 9.93
CA PHE A 23 8.22 8.43 8.90
C PHE A 23 9.32 7.75 8.10
N HIS A 24 10.17 6.94 8.74
CA HIS A 24 11.37 6.40 8.08
C HIS A 24 11.19 5.04 7.43
N VAL A 25 10.10 4.31 7.72
CA VAL A 25 9.82 3.05 7.05
C VAL A 25 9.08 3.30 5.74
N VAL A 26 9.80 3.06 4.65
CA VAL A 26 9.33 3.14 3.26
C VAL A 26 9.60 1.81 2.54
N PRO A 27 9.01 1.56 1.35
CA PRO A 27 9.18 0.27 0.66
C PRO A 27 10.63 -0.10 0.31
N SER A 28 11.55 0.88 0.22
CA SER A 28 12.97 0.66 0.00
C SER A 28 13.78 0.40 1.28
N THR A 29 13.16 0.53 2.47
CA THR A 29 13.84 0.33 3.76
C THR A 29 14.30 -1.11 3.92
N ARG A 30 15.59 -1.29 4.22
CA ARG A 30 16.17 -2.63 4.43
C ARG A 30 15.52 -3.33 5.64
N PRO A 31 15.26 -4.65 5.58
CA PRO A 31 14.61 -5.39 6.67
C PRO A 31 15.27 -5.19 8.05
N LYS A 32 16.61 -5.21 8.12
CA LYS A 32 17.35 -4.98 9.38
C LYS A 32 17.12 -3.59 9.99
N ARG A 33 16.98 -2.55 9.15
CA ARG A 33 16.68 -1.18 9.62
C ARG A 33 15.24 -1.09 10.11
N LEU A 34 14.31 -1.73 9.40
CA LEU A 34 12.91 -1.81 9.79
C LEU A 34 12.76 -2.48 11.16
N THR A 35 13.37 -3.66 11.37
CA THR A 35 13.26 -4.38 12.66
C THR A 35 13.88 -3.61 13.82
N LEU A 36 14.98 -2.88 13.60
CA LEU A 36 15.57 -2.01 14.63
C LEU A 36 14.62 -0.88 15.06
N ARG A 37 13.98 -0.22 14.09
CA ARG A 37 12.97 0.82 14.35
C ARG A 37 11.73 0.22 15.00
N LEU A 38 11.30 -0.95 14.56
CA LEU A 38 10.16 -1.68 15.10
C LEU A 38 10.36 -2.00 16.58
N LYS A 39 11.54 -2.54 16.93
CA LYS A 39 11.92 -2.80 18.32
C LYS A 39 11.87 -1.53 19.17
N SER A 40 12.47 -0.44 18.69
CA SER A 40 12.49 0.83 19.42
C SER A 40 11.08 1.43 19.62
N ALA A 41 10.22 1.30 18.60
CA ALA A 41 8.83 1.73 18.69
C ALA A 41 8.02 0.85 19.66
N TRP A 42 8.24 -0.47 19.62
CA TRP A 42 7.56 -1.41 20.50
C TRP A 42 7.91 -1.19 21.97
N GLU A 43 9.19 -0.96 22.29
CA GLU A 43 9.64 -0.61 23.65
C GLU A 43 9.04 0.70 24.16
N HIS A 44 8.60 1.59 23.26
CA HIS A 44 7.99 2.87 23.59
C HIS A 44 6.47 2.77 23.78
N ASP A 45 5.76 2.22 22.81
CA ASP A 45 4.32 1.98 22.84
C ASP A 45 3.95 0.78 21.95
N PRO A 46 3.73 -0.41 22.53
CA PRO A 46 3.37 -1.62 21.79
C PRO A 46 2.09 -1.49 20.96
N LEU A 47 1.05 -0.83 21.49
CA LEU A 47 -0.25 -0.74 20.83
C LEU A 47 -0.17 0.19 19.63
N THR A 48 0.42 1.37 19.81
CA THR A 48 0.68 2.30 18.69
C THR A 48 1.57 1.64 17.64
N THR A 49 2.58 0.88 18.07
CA THR A 49 3.46 0.15 17.14
C THR A 49 2.71 -0.93 16.36
N LEU A 50 1.84 -1.71 17.00
CA LEU A 50 1.00 -2.69 16.32
C LEU A 50 0.07 -2.04 15.29
N LYS A 51 -0.52 -0.88 15.64
CA LYS A 51 -1.30 -0.07 14.69
C LYS A 51 -0.46 0.37 13.50
N LEU A 52 0.77 0.81 13.72
CA LEU A 52 1.71 1.20 12.66
C LEU A 52 2.11 0.00 11.76
N VAL A 53 2.26 -1.20 12.32
CA VAL A 53 2.48 -2.42 11.53
C VAL A 53 1.28 -2.71 10.61
N CYS A 54 0.05 -2.53 11.12
CA CYS A 54 -1.15 -2.66 10.30
C CYS A 54 -1.24 -1.55 9.23
N ASN A 55 -0.85 -0.32 9.59
CA ASN A 55 -0.80 0.83 8.67
C ASN A 55 0.17 0.60 7.51
N LEU A 56 1.32 -0.08 7.73
CA LEU A 56 2.22 -0.49 6.64
C LEU A 56 1.45 -1.27 5.57
N ARG A 57 0.65 -2.24 6.00
CA ARG A 57 -0.07 -3.11 5.06
C ARG A 57 -1.29 -2.47 4.43
N GLY A 58 -1.95 -1.55 5.15
CA GLY A 58 -3.25 -1.01 4.79
C GLY A 58 -3.35 -0.59 3.32
N VAL A 59 -4.24 -1.27 2.58
CA VAL A 59 -4.52 -0.97 1.15
C VAL A 59 -5.83 -0.22 0.94
N ARG A 60 -6.65 -0.15 1.99
CA ARG A 60 -7.95 0.50 2.01
C ARG A 60 -7.86 1.69 2.97
N GLY A 61 -8.00 2.92 2.48
CA GLY A 61 -7.84 4.10 3.35
C GLY A 61 -6.39 4.37 3.75
N THR A 62 -6.14 4.98 4.90
CA THR A 62 -4.91 5.69 5.31
C THR A 62 -3.59 4.89 5.43
N GLY A 63 -3.53 3.66 4.93
CA GLY A 63 -2.34 2.81 4.95
C GLY A 63 -1.32 3.08 3.84
N LYS A 64 -0.11 2.55 4.03
CA LYS A 64 1.05 2.75 3.15
C LYS A 64 1.15 1.76 1.99
N SER A 65 0.36 0.68 2.01
CA SER A 65 0.45 -0.41 1.02
C SER A 65 1.84 -1.03 0.86
N ASP A 66 2.69 -0.94 1.90
CA ASP A 66 4.01 -1.56 1.97
C ASP A 66 3.89 -3.02 2.41
N LYS A 67 3.80 -3.89 1.40
CA LYS A 67 3.66 -5.33 1.57
C LYS A 67 4.90 -5.98 2.19
N GLU A 68 6.11 -5.63 1.72
CA GLU A 68 7.34 -6.28 2.19
C GLU A 68 7.75 -5.79 3.58
N GLY A 69 7.52 -4.51 3.89
CA GLY A 69 7.68 -3.98 5.23
C GLY A 69 6.72 -4.63 6.23
N CYS A 70 5.45 -4.82 5.85
CA CYS A 70 4.48 -5.56 6.66
C CYS A 70 4.93 -7.00 6.95
N TYR A 71 5.38 -7.75 5.92
CA TYR A 71 5.85 -9.12 6.15
C TYR A 71 7.09 -9.18 7.04
N THR A 72 8.01 -8.23 6.89
CA THR A 72 9.18 -8.13 7.78
C THR A 72 8.73 -7.90 9.23
N ALA A 73 7.76 -7.00 9.45
CA ALA A 73 7.21 -6.74 10.78
C ALA A 73 6.43 -7.95 11.34
N ALA A 74 5.64 -8.65 10.52
CA ALA A 74 4.92 -9.84 10.94
C ALA A 74 5.87 -10.98 11.35
N LEU A 75 6.97 -11.17 10.63
CA LEU A 75 8.01 -12.15 11.01
C LEU A 75 8.69 -11.77 12.33
N TRP A 76 8.97 -10.48 12.53
CA TRP A 76 9.51 -9.99 13.81
C TRP A 76 8.53 -10.20 14.98
N LEU A 77 7.23 -9.91 14.76
CA LEU A 77 6.19 -10.17 15.75
C LEU A 77 6.04 -11.67 16.04
N HIS A 78 6.17 -12.54 15.04
CA HIS A 78 6.14 -13.98 15.27
C HIS A 78 7.30 -14.43 16.18
N GLU A 79 8.49 -13.85 16.03
CA GLU A 79 9.67 -14.20 16.82
C GLU A 79 9.62 -13.64 18.25
N HIS A 80 9.02 -12.46 18.46
CA HIS A 80 9.11 -11.73 19.74
C HIS A 80 7.76 -11.62 20.49
N HIS A 81 6.64 -11.55 19.79
CA HIS A 81 5.29 -11.34 20.32
C HIS A 81 4.26 -12.26 19.63
N PRO A 82 4.47 -13.59 19.65
CA PRO A 82 3.72 -14.55 18.85
C PRO A 82 2.22 -14.57 19.17
N LYS A 83 1.82 -14.38 20.43
CA LYS A 83 0.39 -14.36 20.80
C LYS A 83 -0.27 -13.11 20.28
N THR A 84 0.43 -11.98 20.35
CA THR A 84 -0.04 -10.72 19.77
C THR A 84 -0.21 -10.83 18.26
N LEU A 85 0.71 -11.47 17.52
CA LEU A 85 0.50 -11.71 16.09
C LEU A 85 -0.73 -12.61 15.86
N ALA A 86 -0.80 -13.73 16.57
CA ALA A 86 -1.81 -14.75 16.36
C ALA A 86 -3.24 -14.27 16.69
N CYS A 87 -3.42 -13.41 17.70
CA CYS A 87 -4.75 -12.89 18.04
C CYS A 87 -5.25 -11.82 17.05
N ASN A 88 -4.35 -11.16 16.32
CA ASN A 88 -4.69 -10.09 15.38
C ASN A 88 -4.74 -10.51 13.91
N VAL A 89 -4.57 -11.80 13.57
CA VAL A 89 -4.57 -12.26 12.16
C VAL A 89 -5.87 -11.94 11.41
N GLY A 90 -7.01 -11.94 12.11
CA GLY A 90 -8.29 -11.50 11.55
C GLY A 90 -8.24 -10.03 11.12
N SER A 91 -7.81 -9.14 12.02
CA SER A 91 -7.62 -7.71 11.75
C SER A 91 -6.61 -7.48 10.62
N LEU A 92 -5.50 -8.22 10.59
CA LEU A 92 -4.50 -8.11 9.51
C LEU A 92 -5.09 -8.40 8.12
N ALA A 93 -6.01 -9.37 8.01
CA ALA A 93 -6.71 -9.65 6.76
C ALA A 93 -7.70 -8.54 6.35
N GLU A 94 -8.25 -7.79 7.32
CA GLU A 94 -9.09 -6.61 7.05
C GLU A 94 -8.27 -5.42 6.51
N PHE A 95 -7.09 -5.16 7.08
CA PHE A 95 -6.17 -4.12 6.60
C PHE A 95 -5.56 -4.44 5.23
N GLY A 96 -5.15 -5.69 5.04
CA GLY A 96 -4.52 -6.20 3.83
C GLY A 96 -5.44 -7.06 2.98
N TYR A 97 -4.96 -8.26 2.65
CA TYR A 97 -5.70 -9.31 1.97
C TYR A 97 -5.57 -10.63 2.74
N PHE A 98 -6.56 -11.51 2.63
CA PHE A 98 -6.46 -12.89 3.13
C PHE A 98 -5.22 -13.64 2.59
N LYS A 99 -4.67 -13.24 1.44
CA LYS A 99 -3.41 -13.79 0.88
C LYS A 99 -2.20 -13.59 1.81
N ASP A 100 -2.23 -12.55 2.63
CA ASP A 100 -1.10 -12.21 3.49
C ASP A 100 -0.89 -13.30 4.56
N LEU A 101 -1.97 -13.96 5.02
CA LEU A 101 -1.92 -15.00 6.04
C LEU A 101 -1.11 -16.25 5.61
N PRO A 102 -1.43 -16.94 4.48
CA PRO A 102 -0.61 -18.07 4.03
C PRO A 102 0.79 -17.64 3.59
N GLU A 103 0.99 -16.40 3.14
CA GLU A 103 2.32 -15.88 2.83
C GLU A 103 3.19 -15.72 4.08
N ILE A 104 2.63 -15.26 5.20
CA ILE A 104 3.36 -15.18 6.49
C ILE A 104 3.79 -16.59 6.93
N LEU A 105 2.89 -17.58 6.93
CA LEU A 105 3.24 -18.96 7.26
C LEU A 105 4.32 -19.53 6.34
N TYR A 106 4.18 -19.30 5.03
CA TYR A 106 5.17 -19.71 4.04
C TYR A 106 6.55 -19.10 4.32
N ARG A 107 6.62 -17.81 4.66
CA ARG A 107 7.89 -17.13 4.97
C ARG A 107 8.54 -17.63 6.26
N ILE A 108 7.74 -17.91 7.29
CA ILE A 108 8.24 -18.53 8.53
C ILE A 108 8.85 -19.90 8.24
N LEU A 109 8.21 -20.69 7.38
CA LEU A 109 8.73 -21.99 6.96
C LEU A 109 10.02 -21.83 6.16
N GLU A 110 10.04 -21.04 5.08
CA GLU A 110 11.21 -20.95 4.19
C GLU A 110 12.46 -20.37 4.85
N GLY A 111 12.31 -19.45 5.82
CA GLY A 111 13.43 -18.74 6.45
C GLY A 111 13.81 -17.44 5.72
N PRO A 112 14.97 -16.82 6.03
CA PRO A 112 15.34 -15.49 5.53
C PRO A 112 15.31 -15.36 4.00
N GLY A 113 14.90 -14.19 3.50
CA GLY A 113 14.59 -13.94 2.08
C GLY A 113 15.72 -14.17 1.07
N GLU A 114 16.98 -14.25 1.49
CA GLU A 114 18.13 -14.58 0.64
C GLU A 114 18.04 -16.03 0.09
N ALA A 115 17.52 -16.97 0.88
CA ALA A 115 17.26 -18.33 0.43
C ALA A 115 16.17 -18.38 -0.65
N ARG A 116 15.22 -17.43 -0.62
CA ARG A 116 14.10 -17.31 -1.59
C ARG A 116 14.57 -16.86 -2.97
N ILE A 117 15.46 -15.86 -3.03
CA ILE A 117 16.02 -15.36 -4.31
C ILE A 117 16.83 -16.46 -4.97
N LEU A 118 17.67 -17.16 -4.19
CA LEU A 118 18.44 -18.32 -4.65
C LEU A 118 17.54 -19.47 -5.13
N ALA A 119 16.42 -19.74 -4.44
CA ALA A 119 15.46 -20.77 -4.83
C ALA A 119 14.68 -20.41 -6.11
N ALA A 120 14.37 -19.12 -6.33
CA ALA A 120 13.71 -18.64 -7.54
C ALA A 120 14.64 -18.69 -8.77
N MET A 121 15.90 -18.30 -8.61
CA MET A 121 16.92 -18.41 -9.67
C MET A 121 17.16 -19.87 -10.06
N LYS A 122 17.30 -20.78 -9.08
CA LYS A 122 17.43 -22.23 -9.34
C LYS A 122 16.20 -22.87 -10.00
N ARG A 123 15.01 -22.25 -9.95
CA ARG A 123 13.81 -22.75 -10.65
C ARG A 123 13.83 -22.47 -12.15
N ALA A 124 14.54 -21.43 -12.59
CA ALA A 124 14.64 -21.06 -14.00
C ALA A 124 15.58 -21.99 -14.80
N GLU A 125 16.48 -22.72 -14.12
CA GLU A 125 17.57 -23.48 -14.76
C GLU A 125 17.31 -24.99 -14.96
N ILE A 126 16.13 -25.54 -14.64
CA ILE A 126 15.95 -27.01 -14.60
C ILE A 126 15.15 -27.55 -15.80
N GLU A 127 15.79 -28.43 -16.57
CA GLU A 127 15.25 -29.20 -17.71
C GLU A 127 14.12 -30.18 -17.34
N GLU A 128 13.14 -30.32 -18.25
CA GLU A 128 11.78 -30.82 -18.04
C GLU A 128 11.65 -32.24 -17.44
N ALA A 129 12.59 -33.14 -17.71
CA ALA A 129 12.53 -34.54 -17.28
C ALA A 129 13.00 -34.75 -15.83
N LYS A 130 14.19 -34.23 -15.46
CA LYS A 130 14.68 -34.24 -14.06
C LYS A 130 13.90 -33.27 -13.17
N ALA A 131 13.23 -32.28 -13.77
CA ALA A 131 12.43 -31.31 -13.04
C ALA A 131 11.23 -31.94 -12.32
N ARG A 132 10.63 -33.03 -12.83
CA ARG A 132 9.43 -33.62 -12.22
C ARG A 132 9.75 -34.32 -10.90
N GLU A 133 10.74 -35.21 -10.89
CA GLU A 133 11.20 -35.89 -9.69
C GLU A 133 11.72 -34.89 -8.66
N LEU A 134 12.54 -33.94 -9.09
CA LEU A 134 13.06 -32.89 -8.21
C LEU A 134 11.96 -31.97 -7.64
N ARG A 135 10.88 -31.69 -8.40
CA ARG A 135 9.72 -30.97 -7.88
C ARG A 135 8.96 -31.78 -6.84
N GLU A 136 8.86 -33.10 -7.05
CA GLU A 136 8.20 -34.00 -6.12
C GLU A 136 8.99 -34.14 -4.81
N GLU A 137 10.30 -34.33 -4.89
CA GLU A 137 11.19 -34.35 -3.72
C GLU A 137 11.10 -33.03 -2.94
N LYS A 138 11.14 -31.88 -3.63
CA LYS A 138 10.96 -30.57 -3.00
C LYS A 138 9.60 -30.44 -2.33
N ARG A 139 8.53 -30.95 -2.95
CA ARG A 139 7.18 -30.96 -2.37
C ARG A 139 7.15 -31.77 -1.09
N ILE A 140 7.69 -32.99 -1.12
CA ILE A 140 7.75 -33.87 0.05
C ILE A 140 8.59 -33.23 1.17
N ALA A 141 9.73 -32.62 0.82
CA ALA A 141 10.58 -31.93 1.79
C ALA A 141 9.87 -30.73 2.44
N ALA A 142 9.15 -29.92 1.65
CA ALA A 142 8.37 -28.80 2.17
C ALA A 142 7.24 -29.27 3.09
N ALA A 143 6.51 -30.32 2.70
CA ALA A 143 5.46 -30.91 3.54
C ALA A 143 6.00 -31.46 4.87
N LYS A 144 7.12 -32.20 4.83
CA LYS A 144 7.80 -32.69 6.04
C LYS A 144 8.21 -31.54 6.95
N LYS A 145 8.82 -30.49 6.38
CA LYS A 145 9.23 -29.29 7.10
C LYS A 145 8.04 -28.59 7.77
N ALA A 146 6.90 -28.49 7.09
CA ALA A 146 5.68 -27.91 7.66
C ALA A 146 5.16 -28.71 8.85
N VAL A 147 5.09 -30.04 8.73
CA VAL A 147 4.66 -30.95 9.81
C VAL A 147 5.62 -30.91 10.99
N GLU A 148 6.93 -30.95 10.73
CA GLU A 148 7.95 -30.84 11.77
C GLU A 148 7.86 -29.51 12.53
N ARG A 149 7.69 -28.39 11.80
CA ARG A 149 7.51 -27.07 12.40
C ARG A 149 6.24 -27.00 13.25
N TYR A 150 5.11 -27.49 12.74
CA TYR A 150 3.83 -27.54 13.46
C TYR A 150 3.92 -28.32 14.76
N ASN A 151 4.66 -29.43 14.78
CA ASN A 151 4.76 -30.28 15.97
C ASN A 151 5.78 -29.77 17.00
N ARG A 152 6.83 -29.06 16.58
CA ARG A 152 7.93 -28.64 17.47
C ARG A 152 7.83 -27.20 17.95
N ASP A 153 7.22 -26.32 17.17
CA ASP A 153 7.15 -24.89 17.45
C ASP A 153 5.72 -24.50 17.86
N ALA A 154 5.54 -24.24 19.16
CA ALA A 154 4.24 -23.89 19.72
C ALA A 154 3.70 -22.54 19.20
N ASP A 155 4.58 -21.59 18.90
CA ASP A 155 4.21 -20.28 18.39
C ASP A 155 3.75 -20.36 16.93
N TYR A 156 4.45 -21.17 16.13
CA TYR A 156 4.04 -21.45 14.75
C TYR A 156 2.70 -22.19 14.74
N LYS A 157 2.54 -23.19 15.60
CA LYS A 157 1.28 -23.93 15.76
C LYS A 157 0.13 -22.99 16.11
N LEU A 158 0.32 -22.12 17.09
CA LEU A 158 -0.68 -21.12 17.49
C LEU A 158 -1.08 -20.23 16.30
N LEU A 159 -0.11 -19.67 15.59
CA LEU A 159 -0.37 -18.81 14.43
C LEU A 159 -1.10 -19.57 13.31
N TYR A 160 -0.64 -20.79 13.00
CA TYR A 160 -1.24 -21.66 12.00
C TYR A 160 -2.70 -22.00 12.32
N ASP A 161 -2.97 -22.35 13.57
CA ASP A 161 -4.31 -22.69 14.04
C ASP A 161 -5.23 -21.47 13.95
N ARG A 162 -4.78 -20.29 14.38
CA ARG A 162 -5.55 -19.03 14.27
C ARG A 162 -5.83 -18.63 12.83
N ILE A 163 -4.87 -18.78 11.92
CA ILE A 163 -5.10 -18.52 10.48
C ILE A 163 -6.13 -19.50 9.91
N SER A 164 -6.06 -20.76 10.33
CA SER A 164 -7.01 -21.80 9.91
C SER A 164 -8.43 -21.49 10.41
N ASP A 165 -8.57 -21.02 11.67
CA ASP A 165 -9.83 -20.56 12.25
C ASP A 165 -10.43 -19.41 11.45
N VAL A 166 -9.63 -18.36 11.18
CA VAL A 166 -10.09 -17.19 10.41
C VAL A 166 -10.62 -17.60 9.03
N PHE A 167 -9.90 -18.43 8.28
CA PHE A 167 -10.43 -18.92 7.00
C PHE A 167 -11.73 -19.70 7.18
N ALA A 168 -11.79 -20.61 8.16
CA ALA A 168 -12.99 -21.43 8.38
C ALA A 168 -14.21 -20.58 8.74
N ASP A 169 -14.05 -19.59 9.63
CA ASP A 169 -15.14 -18.72 10.08
C ASP A 169 -15.67 -17.84 8.95
N PHE A 170 -14.79 -17.21 8.18
CA PHE A 170 -15.20 -16.43 7.01
C PHE A 170 -15.86 -17.31 5.94
N LEU A 171 -15.36 -18.51 5.68
CA LEU A 171 -15.96 -19.42 4.70
C LEU A 171 -17.35 -19.91 5.13
N LYS A 172 -17.54 -20.20 6.43
CA LYS A 172 -18.85 -20.54 7.00
C LYS A 172 -19.84 -19.36 6.88
N SER A 173 -19.40 -18.15 7.17
CA SER A 173 -20.23 -16.95 7.01
C SER A 173 -20.56 -16.68 5.53
N ASP A 174 -19.57 -16.81 4.64
CA ASP A 174 -19.70 -16.57 3.21
C ASP A 174 -20.70 -17.54 2.57
N ILE A 175 -20.66 -18.84 2.94
CA ILE A 175 -21.61 -19.82 2.39
C ILE A 175 -23.03 -19.59 2.91
N GLN A 176 -23.20 -19.11 4.14
CA GLN A 176 -24.52 -18.70 4.66
C GLN A 176 -25.08 -17.51 3.88
N HIS A 177 -24.25 -16.51 3.58
CA HIS A 177 -24.65 -15.38 2.73
C HIS A 177 -24.96 -15.82 1.30
N PHE A 178 -24.17 -16.73 0.73
CA PHE A 178 -24.42 -17.31 -0.58
C PHE A 178 -25.78 -18.02 -0.63
N ASN A 179 -26.07 -18.89 0.34
CA ASN A 179 -27.34 -19.61 0.43
C ASN A 179 -28.54 -18.68 0.66
N SER A 180 -28.31 -17.54 1.31
CA SER A 180 -29.33 -16.49 1.54
C SER A 180 -29.41 -15.46 0.40
N ASN A 181 -28.73 -15.68 -0.72
CA ASN A 181 -28.64 -14.78 -1.87
C ASN A 181 -28.11 -13.36 -1.55
N GLN A 182 -27.31 -13.22 -0.48
CA GLN A 182 -26.66 -11.98 -0.07
C GLN A 182 -25.24 -11.89 -0.67
N LEU A 183 -25.15 -11.94 -2.00
CA LEU A 183 -23.87 -12.06 -2.73
C LEU A 183 -22.89 -10.90 -2.46
N ASN A 184 -23.41 -9.71 -2.13
CA ASN A 184 -22.61 -8.53 -1.81
C ASN A 184 -21.90 -8.60 -0.44
N LYS A 185 -22.26 -9.56 0.41
CA LYS A 185 -21.63 -9.79 1.72
C LYS A 185 -20.55 -10.88 1.69
N ILE A 186 -20.39 -11.57 0.55
CA ILE A 186 -19.38 -12.61 0.41
C ILE A 186 -17.99 -11.97 0.43
N SER A 187 -17.14 -12.43 1.34
CA SER A 187 -15.77 -11.99 1.48
C SER A 187 -14.86 -12.56 0.39
N LEU A 188 -13.59 -12.11 0.35
CA LEU A 188 -12.56 -12.68 -0.52
C LEU A 188 -11.83 -13.87 0.11
N ALA A 189 -12.30 -14.42 1.24
CA ALA A 189 -11.67 -15.56 1.89
C ALA A 189 -11.60 -16.77 0.95
N ALA A 190 -12.68 -17.08 0.23
CA ALA A 190 -12.69 -18.17 -0.76
C ALA A 190 -11.69 -17.97 -1.92
N LYS A 191 -11.41 -16.72 -2.31
CA LYS A 191 -10.39 -16.40 -3.33
C LYS A 191 -9.00 -16.82 -2.87
N TRP A 192 -8.68 -16.57 -1.60
CA TRP A 192 -7.31 -16.70 -1.08
C TRP A 192 -7.07 -17.93 -0.21
N CYS A 193 -8.13 -18.64 0.20
CA CYS A 193 -8.02 -19.94 0.84
C CYS A 193 -7.26 -20.90 -0.09
N PRO A 194 -6.15 -21.51 0.35
CA PRO A 194 -5.39 -22.43 -0.47
C PRO A 194 -6.25 -23.60 -0.94
N SER A 195 -6.29 -23.83 -2.25
CA SER A 195 -6.85 -25.07 -2.80
C SER A 195 -5.87 -26.22 -2.57
N LEU A 196 -6.39 -27.45 -2.55
CA LEU A 196 -5.56 -28.65 -2.57
C LEU A 196 -4.51 -28.57 -3.68
N ASP A 197 -3.26 -28.90 -3.36
CA ASP A 197 -2.11 -28.88 -4.28
C ASP A 197 -1.72 -27.49 -4.85
N SER A 198 -2.31 -26.41 -4.35
CA SER A 198 -1.86 -25.05 -4.66
C SER A 198 -0.46 -24.79 -4.12
N SER A 199 0.21 -23.73 -4.60
CA SER A 199 1.58 -23.42 -4.16
C SER A 199 1.68 -23.19 -2.65
N PHE A 200 0.68 -22.54 -2.04
CA PHE A 200 0.66 -22.34 -0.59
C PHE A 200 0.37 -23.66 0.14
N ASP A 201 -0.59 -24.44 -0.35
CA ASP A 201 -0.95 -25.71 0.28
C ASP A 201 0.21 -26.72 0.25
N LYS A 202 0.96 -26.80 -0.86
CA LYS A 202 2.16 -27.65 -0.96
C LYS A 202 3.23 -27.32 0.07
N SER A 203 3.30 -26.07 0.51
CA SER A 203 4.31 -25.62 1.48
C SER A 203 3.78 -25.58 2.91
N THR A 204 2.49 -25.31 3.12
CA THR A 204 1.92 -25.05 4.45
C THR A 204 0.93 -26.12 4.92
N LEU A 205 0.38 -26.92 4.00
CA LEU A 205 -0.69 -27.90 4.24
C LEU A 205 -1.98 -27.29 4.80
N LEU A 206 -2.19 -25.99 4.60
CA LEU A 206 -3.29 -25.22 5.21
C LEU A 206 -4.68 -25.68 4.75
N CYS A 207 -4.82 -26.24 3.55
CA CYS A 207 -6.13 -26.68 3.02
C CYS A 207 -6.78 -27.73 3.91
N GLU A 208 -6.01 -28.70 4.41
CA GLU A 208 -6.52 -29.75 5.29
C GLU A 208 -7.02 -29.17 6.61
N SER A 209 -6.23 -28.30 7.22
CA SER A 209 -6.54 -27.66 8.50
C SER A 209 -7.80 -26.80 8.45
N VAL A 210 -7.97 -26.05 7.36
CA VAL A 210 -9.20 -25.26 7.12
C VAL A 210 -10.39 -26.19 6.86
N ALA A 211 -10.21 -27.23 6.04
CA ALA A 211 -11.29 -28.17 5.73
C ALA A 211 -11.83 -28.88 6.98
N LYS A 212 -10.95 -29.35 7.88
CA LYS A 212 -11.35 -29.95 9.16
C LYS A 212 -12.12 -28.98 10.06
N ARG A 213 -11.80 -27.69 10.05
CA ARG A 213 -12.54 -26.67 10.82
C ARG A 213 -13.88 -26.30 10.23
N VAL A 214 -14.02 -26.35 8.90
CA VAL A 214 -15.29 -26.15 8.21
C VAL A 214 -16.21 -27.36 8.41
N PHE A 215 -15.66 -28.57 8.35
CA PHE A 215 -16.36 -29.84 8.50
C PHE A 215 -15.78 -30.68 9.66
N PRO A 216 -15.93 -30.22 10.93
CA PRO A 216 -15.36 -30.91 12.09
C PRO A 216 -16.00 -32.28 12.29
N HIS A 217 -15.18 -33.26 12.66
CA HIS A 217 -15.59 -34.65 12.78
C HIS A 217 -16.81 -34.81 13.70
N GLU A 218 -16.84 -34.07 14.80
CA GLU A 218 -17.85 -34.15 15.85
C GLU A 218 -19.25 -33.66 15.42
N LEU A 219 -19.36 -32.95 14.30
CA LEU A 219 -20.64 -32.41 13.81
C LEU A 219 -21.25 -33.25 12.68
N TYR A 220 -20.57 -34.29 12.19
CA TYR A 220 -21.01 -35.05 11.02
C TYR A 220 -20.85 -36.55 11.24
N GLU A 221 -21.97 -37.23 11.54
CA GLU A 221 -22.05 -38.69 11.75
C GLU A 221 -21.46 -39.52 10.58
N GLU A 222 -21.43 -38.96 9.36
CA GLU A 222 -20.83 -39.61 8.18
C GLU A 222 -19.30 -39.84 8.29
N TYR A 223 -18.65 -39.27 9.31
CA TYR A 223 -17.24 -39.47 9.61
C TYR A 223 -17.00 -40.46 10.75
N ASP A 224 -18.03 -40.94 11.44
CA ASP A 224 -17.89 -41.91 12.52
C ASP A 224 -17.25 -43.21 12.01
N GLY A 225 -16.19 -43.65 12.69
CA GLY A 225 -15.43 -44.85 12.31
C GLY A 225 -14.58 -44.72 11.04
N VAL A 226 -14.49 -43.53 10.43
CA VAL A 226 -13.63 -43.26 9.27
C VAL A 226 -12.19 -42.98 9.75
N SER A 227 -11.20 -43.62 9.15
CA SER A 227 -9.78 -43.36 9.47
C SER A 227 -9.41 -41.89 9.19
N GLU A 228 -8.47 -41.32 9.95
CA GLU A 228 -8.00 -39.93 9.77
C GLU A 228 -7.61 -39.58 8.32
N ALA A 229 -6.93 -40.48 7.61
CA ALA A 229 -6.52 -40.24 6.23
C ALA A 229 -7.71 -40.10 5.27
N HIS A 230 -8.74 -40.95 5.45
CA HIS A 230 -9.97 -40.89 4.66
C HIS A 230 -10.83 -39.69 5.04
N TYR A 231 -10.92 -39.35 6.33
CA TYR A 231 -11.59 -38.14 6.81
C TYR A 231 -10.97 -36.89 6.19
N ALA A 232 -9.63 -36.74 6.29
CA ALA A 232 -8.89 -35.64 5.68
C ALA A 232 -9.09 -35.54 4.16
N PHE A 233 -9.12 -36.66 3.44
CA PHE A 233 -9.42 -36.67 2.01
C PHE A 233 -10.85 -36.16 1.72
N ARG A 234 -11.85 -36.68 2.44
CA ARG A 234 -13.27 -36.31 2.24
C ARG A 234 -13.51 -34.84 2.49
N VAL A 235 -13.04 -34.29 3.62
CA VAL A 235 -13.29 -32.87 3.95
C VAL A 235 -12.60 -31.91 2.99
N ARG A 236 -11.42 -32.26 2.46
CA ARG A 236 -10.74 -31.43 1.45
C ARG A 236 -11.49 -31.41 0.12
N ASP A 237 -12.01 -32.56 -0.32
CA ASP A 237 -12.86 -32.61 -1.52
C ASP A 237 -14.17 -31.85 -1.31
N ARG A 238 -14.78 -31.99 -0.12
CA ARG A 238 -16.00 -31.29 0.29
C ARG A 238 -15.81 -29.78 0.32
N LEU A 239 -14.73 -29.29 0.93
CA LEU A 239 -14.33 -27.87 0.94
C LEU A 239 -14.23 -27.32 -0.49
N ARG A 240 -13.61 -28.07 -1.41
CA ARG A 240 -13.50 -27.65 -2.80
C ARG A 240 -14.87 -27.55 -3.49
N LYS A 241 -15.71 -28.58 -3.36
CA LYS A 241 -16.97 -28.72 -4.11
C LYS A 241 -18.12 -27.90 -3.54
N GLU A 242 -18.29 -27.92 -2.22
CA GLU A 242 -19.44 -27.32 -1.55
C GLU A 242 -19.20 -25.87 -1.13
N ILE A 243 -17.94 -25.47 -0.92
CA ILE A 243 -17.61 -24.13 -0.40
C ILE A 243 -16.86 -23.30 -1.43
N LEU A 244 -15.62 -23.69 -1.77
CA LEU A 244 -14.75 -22.85 -2.60
C LEU A 244 -15.28 -22.69 -4.03
N GLY A 245 -15.79 -23.75 -4.64
CA GLY A 245 -16.35 -23.71 -6.00
C GLY A 245 -17.51 -22.73 -6.13
N PRO A 246 -18.61 -22.92 -5.36
CA PRO A 246 -19.77 -22.03 -5.39
C PRO A 246 -19.41 -20.58 -5.07
N LEU A 247 -18.62 -20.34 -4.01
CA LEU A 247 -18.23 -18.98 -3.60
C LEU A 247 -17.36 -18.30 -4.67
N ARG A 248 -16.37 -18.98 -5.26
CA ARG A 248 -15.54 -18.40 -6.32
C ARG A 248 -16.34 -18.09 -7.58
N LYS A 249 -17.34 -18.92 -7.91
CA LYS A 249 -18.26 -18.64 -9.02
C LYS A 249 -19.11 -17.40 -8.74
N ALA A 250 -19.63 -17.27 -7.51
CA ALA A 250 -20.42 -16.11 -7.09
C ALA A 250 -19.62 -14.80 -7.08
N LEU A 251 -18.31 -14.87 -6.83
CA LEU A 251 -17.40 -13.72 -6.86
C LEU A 251 -17.10 -13.21 -8.28
N GLU A 252 -17.46 -13.97 -9.34
CA GLU A 252 -17.25 -13.59 -10.76
C GLU A 252 -15.82 -13.13 -11.07
N LEU A 253 -14.83 -13.84 -10.51
CA LEU A 253 -13.42 -13.51 -10.67
C LEU A 253 -12.94 -13.78 -12.11
N PRO A 254 -12.11 -12.90 -12.72
CA PRO A 254 -11.57 -13.12 -14.06
C PRO A 254 -10.91 -14.48 -14.24
N GLU A 255 -10.20 -14.95 -13.21
CA GLU A 255 -9.47 -16.21 -13.21
C GLU A 255 -10.38 -17.42 -13.45
N VAL A 256 -11.65 -17.36 -13.04
CA VAL A 256 -12.64 -18.44 -13.26
C VAL A 256 -12.96 -18.57 -14.74
N TYR A 257 -13.24 -17.45 -15.42
CA TYR A 257 -13.55 -17.42 -16.85
C TYR A 257 -12.32 -17.72 -17.70
N ILE A 258 -11.16 -17.16 -17.36
CA ILE A 258 -9.89 -17.39 -18.06
C ILE A 258 -9.54 -18.88 -17.99
N GLY A 259 -9.64 -19.51 -16.80
CA GLY A 259 -9.36 -20.93 -16.62
C GLY A 259 -10.31 -21.85 -17.40
N ALA A 260 -11.56 -21.41 -17.61
CA ALA A 260 -12.55 -22.12 -18.41
C ALA A 260 -12.51 -21.76 -19.91
N ASN A 261 -11.58 -20.90 -20.34
CA ASN A 261 -11.51 -20.35 -21.69
C ASN A 261 -12.80 -19.63 -22.14
N GLN A 262 -13.56 -19.08 -21.18
CA GLN A 262 -14.84 -18.39 -21.39
C GLN A 262 -14.67 -16.87 -21.44
N TRP A 263 -13.83 -16.38 -22.35
CA TRP A 263 -13.50 -14.96 -22.46
C TRP A 263 -14.73 -14.06 -22.68
N GLY A 264 -15.66 -14.50 -23.53
CA GLY A 264 -16.92 -13.81 -23.85
C GLY A 264 -17.90 -13.64 -22.67
N SER A 265 -17.60 -14.23 -21.51
CA SER A 265 -18.43 -14.12 -20.31
C SER A 265 -17.81 -13.26 -19.20
N ILE A 266 -16.62 -12.68 -19.43
CA ILE A 266 -15.94 -11.86 -18.43
C ILE A 266 -16.74 -10.55 -18.20
N PRO A 267 -17.14 -10.25 -16.94
CA PRO A 267 -17.81 -9.00 -16.61
C PRO A 267 -16.78 -7.89 -16.33
N TYR A 268 -16.33 -7.19 -17.38
CA TYR A 268 -15.24 -6.19 -17.28
C TYR A 268 -15.47 -5.09 -16.22
N ASN A 269 -16.73 -4.68 -16.02
CA ASN A 269 -17.13 -3.70 -15.01
C ASN A 269 -16.89 -4.17 -13.55
N ARG A 270 -16.79 -5.48 -13.31
CA ARG A 270 -16.51 -6.06 -11.99
C ARG A 270 -15.03 -6.40 -11.77
N VAL A 271 -14.20 -6.27 -12.82
CA VAL A 271 -12.78 -6.58 -12.73
C VAL A 271 -12.08 -5.57 -11.83
N ALA A 272 -11.48 -6.07 -10.75
CA ALA A 272 -10.72 -5.25 -9.82
C ALA A 272 -9.54 -4.55 -10.52
N SER A 273 -9.14 -3.37 -10.03
CA SER A 273 -8.12 -2.53 -10.68
C SER A 273 -6.78 -3.23 -10.90
N VAL A 274 -6.33 -3.99 -9.91
CA VAL A 274 -5.10 -4.78 -9.95
C VAL A 274 -5.22 -5.93 -10.95
N ALA A 275 -6.38 -6.62 -10.98
CA ALA A 275 -6.63 -7.68 -11.95
C ALA A 275 -6.68 -7.13 -13.38
N MET A 276 -7.24 -5.94 -13.57
CA MET A 276 -7.23 -5.25 -14.87
C MET A 276 -5.80 -5.01 -15.36
N LYS A 277 -4.91 -4.48 -14.50
CA LYS A 277 -3.49 -4.30 -14.82
C LYS A 277 -2.82 -5.61 -15.22
N PHE A 278 -3.08 -6.70 -14.50
CA PHE A 278 -2.46 -8.01 -14.78
C PHE A 278 -2.99 -8.73 -16.03
N TYR A 279 -4.27 -8.56 -16.36
CA TYR A 279 -4.92 -9.37 -17.39
C TYR A 279 -5.25 -8.61 -18.68
N LYS A 280 -5.07 -7.27 -18.74
CA LYS A 280 -5.42 -6.47 -19.92
C LYS A 280 -4.82 -6.97 -21.23
N GLU A 281 -3.56 -7.42 -21.24
CA GLU A 281 -2.94 -7.99 -22.44
C GLU A 281 -3.63 -9.27 -22.91
N LYS A 282 -4.08 -10.09 -21.95
CA LYS A 282 -4.86 -11.30 -22.27
C LYS A 282 -6.25 -10.94 -22.79
N PHE A 283 -6.88 -9.91 -22.24
CA PHE A 283 -8.17 -9.41 -22.73
C PHE A 283 -8.04 -8.91 -24.17
N LEU A 284 -7.01 -8.11 -24.46
CA LEU A 284 -6.71 -7.67 -25.83
C LEU A 284 -6.44 -8.83 -26.78
N LYS A 285 -5.73 -9.87 -26.32
CA LYS A 285 -5.41 -11.02 -27.16
C LYS A 285 -6.62 -11.92 -27.45
N HIS A 286 -7.52 -12.11 -26.48
CA HIS A 286 -8.55 -13.15 -26.55
C HIS A 286 -9.98 -12.62 -26.69
N ASP A 287 -10.25 -11.34 -26.39
CA ASP A 287 -11.58 -10.72 -26.43
C ASP A 287 -11.48 -9.22 -26.75
N MET A 288 -10.69 -8.89 -27.77
CA MET A 288 -10.33 -7.52 -28.15
C MET A 288 -11.54 -6.62 -28.36
N GLU A 289 -12.54 -7.08 -29.12
CA GLU A 289 -13.69 -6.27 -29.52
C GLU A 289 -14.53 -5.83 -28.31
N ARG A 290 -14.94 -6.79 -27.46
CA ARG A 290 -15.71 -6.49 -26.24
C ARG A 290 -14.90 -5.65 -25.26
N PHE A 291 -13.60 -5.89 -25.16
CA PHE A 291 -12.74 -5.13 -24.27
C PHE A 291 -12.59 -3.67 -24.73
N MET A 292 -12.35 -3.43 -26.02
CA MET A 292 -12.30 -2.08 -26.58
C MET A 292 -13.65 -1.35 -26.50
N GLU A 293 -14.76 -2.05 -26.73
CA GLU A 293 -16.10 -1.51 -26.53
C GLU A 293 -16.31 -1.09 -25.06
N TYR A 294 -15.88 -1.93 -24.11
CA TYR A 294 -15.91 -1.61 -22.69
C TYR A 294 -15.09 -0.35 -22.37
N LEU A 295 -13.86 -0.23 -22.87
CA LEU A 295 -13.03 0.97 -22.64
C LEU A 295 -13.66 2.23 -23.25
N ALA A 296 -14.25 2.13 -24.45
CA ALA A 296 -15.00 3.22 -25.07
C ALA A 296 -16.22 3.62 -24.23
N ASN A 297 -16.95 2.65 -23.67
CA ASN A 297 -18.07 2.91 -22.76
C ASN A 297 -17.61 3.57 -21.45
N VAL A 298 -16.46 3.20 -20.90
CA VAL A 298 -15.87 3.87 -19.74
C VAL A 298 -15.50 5.32 -20.08
N ARG A 299 -14.86 5.56 -21.24
CA ARG A 299 -14.52 6.91 -21.72
C ARG A 299 -15.77 7.79 -21.86
N ALA A 300 -16.86 7.21 -22.38
CA ALA A 300 -18.15 7.88 -22.55
C ALA A 300 -18.96 8.02 -21.24
N GLY A 301 -18.46 7.51 -20.10
CA GLY A 301 -19.16 7.55 -18.82
C GLY A 301 -20.34 6.58 -18.70
N LYS A 302 -20.49 5.64 -19.64
CA LYS A 302 -21.55 4.61 -19.65
C LYS A 302 -21.19 3.39 -18.79
N ALA A 303 -19.91 3.21 -18.48
CA ALA A 303 -19.40 2.15 -17.62
C ALA A 303 -18.35 2.72 -16.66
N THR A 304 -18.00 1.94 -15.64
CA THR A 304 -16.98 2.32 -14.65
C THR A 304 -15.82 1.33 -14.66
N ILE A 305 -14.61 1.84 -14.50
CA ILE A 305 -13.41 1.05 -14.24
C ILE A 305 -13.00 1.17 -12.78
N ALA A 306 -12.46 0.10 -12.20
CA ALA A 306 -11.91 0.14 -10.86
C ALA A 306 -10.50 0.77 -10.88
N ALA A 307 -10.22 1.68 -9.93
CA ALA A 307 -8.90 2.28 -9.71
C ALA A 307 -8.42 2.26 -8.25
N GLY A 308 -9.32 1.97 -7.30
CA GLY A 308 -9.08 2.22 -5.87
C GLY A 308 -7.82 1.59 -5.28
N ALA A 309 -7.51 0.34 -5.66
CA ALA A 309 -6.37 -0.40 -5.12
C ALA A 309 -5.03 -0.13 -5.83
N LEU A 310 -5.01 0.62 -6.95
CA LEU A 310 -3.77 0.97 -7.64
C LEU A 310 -3.14 2.22 -7.01
N LEU A 311 -1.81 2.25 -6.96
CA LEU A 311 -1.07 3.44 -6.56
C LEU A 311 -0.87 4.37 -7.77
N PRO A 312 -0.67 5.69 -7.58
CA PRO A 312 -0.50 6.61 -8.70
C PRO A 312 0.70 6.25 -9.60
N HIS A 313 1.83 5.91 -8.99
CA HIS A 313 3.04 5.49 -9.71
C HIS A 313 2.82 4.18 -10.49
N ASP A 314 2.03 3.26 -9.94
CA ASP A 314 1.65 2.01 -10.59
C ASP A 314 0.84 2.22 -11.88
N ILE A 315 0.04 3.30 -11.94
CA ILE A 315 -0.76 3.67 -13.11
C ILE A 315 0.14 4.28 -14.17
N ILE A 316 0.99 5.25 -13.81
CA ILE A 316 1.85 5.91 -14.79
C ILE A 316 2.89 4.94 -15.37
N ALA A 317 3.37 3.97 -14.57
CA ALA A 317 4.25 2.90 -15.07
C ALA A 317 3.56 2.04 -16.14
N SER A 318 2.24 1.87 -16.04
CA SER A 318 1.41 1.13 -17.00
C SER A 318 1.03 1.93 -18.25
N LEU A 319 1.50 3.17 -18.41
CA LEU A 319 1.29 3.93 -19.64
C LEU A 319 2.00 3.27 -20.82
N SER A 320 3.18 2.69 -20.61
CA SER A 320 3.98 2.10 -21.69
C SER A 320 3.58 0.66 -22.06
N ASP A 321 2.47 0.16 -21.52
CA ASP A 321 1.97 -1.19 -21.76
C ASP A 321 1.36 -1.34 -23.18
N GLY A 322 1.16 -2.58 -23.64
CA GLY A 322 0.72 -2.89 -25.00
C GLY A 322 -0.67 -2.40 -25.40
N ASP A 323 -1.44 -1.83 -24.47
CA ASP A 323 -2.73 -1.15 -24.73
C ASP A 323 -2.57 0.33 -25.10
N GLY A 324 -1.34 0.81 -25.29
CA GLY A 324 -1.03 2.22 -25.56
C GLY A 324 -1.24 3.14 -24.36
N GLY A 325 -1.50 2.58 -23.17
CA GLY A 325 -1.76 3.32 -21.94
C GLY A 325 -3.23 3.70 -21.72
N GLU A 326 -4.17 3.20 -22.54
CA GLU A 326 -5.59 3.56 -22.43
C GLU A 326 -6.20 3.15 -21.08
N VAL A 327 -5.91 1.95 -20.58
CA VAL A 327 -6.39 1.50 -19.27
C VAL A 327 -5.83 2.40 -18.16
N ALA A 328 -4.56 2.79 -18.27
CA ALA A 328 -3.90 3.66 -17.29
C ALA A 328 -4.56 5.05 -17.25
N GLU A 329 -4.84 5.65 -18.40
CA GLU A 329 -5.53 6.94 -18.51
C GLU A 329 -6.93 6.89 -17.84
N LEU A 330 -7.71 5.85 -18.13
CA LEU A 330 -9.05 5.70 -17.56
C LEU A 330 -9.02 5.43 -16.05
N GLN A 331 -8.04 4.65 -15.58
CA GLN A 331 -7.83 4.40 -14.15
C GLN A 331 -7.35 5.66 -13.41
N TRP A 332 -6.49 6.46 -14.03
CA TRP A 332 -6.06 7.75 -13.50
C TRP A 332 -7.24 8.70 -13.33
N LYS A 333 -8.02 8.91 -14.40
CA LYS A 333 -9.21 9.75 -14.37
C LYS A 333 -10.18 9.32 -13.26
N ARG A 334 -10.44 8.01 -13.15
CA ARG A 334 -11.28 7.46 -12.08
C ARG A 334 -10.75 7.79 -10.69
N MET A 335 -9.43 7.69 -10.49
CA MET A 335 -8.78 7.99 -9.21
C MET A 335 -8.92 9.46 -8.84
N VAL A 336 -8.67 10.37 -9.79
CA VAL A 336 -8.84 11.82 -9.60
C VAL A 336 -10.29 12.16 -9.28
N ASP A 337 -11.24 11.57 -10.00
CA ASP A 337 -12.68 11.75 -9.75
C ASP A 337 -13.09 11.27 -8.35
N ASP A 338 -12.60 10.09 -7.93
CA ASP A 338 -12.93 9.51 -6.62
C ASP A 338 -12.35 10.33 -5.46
N LEU A 339 -11.13 10.87 -5.61
CA LEU A 339 -10.54 11.77 -4.62
C LEU A 339 -11.27 13.11 -4.59
N SER A 340 -11.56 13.69 -5.76
CA SER A 340 -12.31 14.95 -5.87
C SER A 340 -13.68 14.89 -5.21
N LYS A 341 -14.36 13.72 -5.26
CA LYS A 341 -15.65 13.48 -4.59
C LYS A 341 -15.55 13.44 -3.06
N LYS A 342 -14.43 12.98 -2.51
CA LYS A 342 -14.19 12.99 -1.05
C LYS A 342 -13.88 14.39 -0.54
N GLY A 343 -13.29 15.20 -1.40
CA GLY A 343 -12.93 16.58 -1.13
C GLY A 343 -11.86 17.00 -2.11
N LYS A 344 -11.88 18.27 -2.52
CA LYS A 344 -10.74 18.82 -3.24
C LYS A 344 -9.64 19.19 -2.27
N MET A 345 -8.40 19.14 -2.75
CA MET A 345 -7.25 19.65 -2.02
C MET A 345 -7.26 21.17 -2.13
N LYS A 346 -8.11 21.84 -1.32
CA LYS A 346 -8.26 23.30 -1.34
C LYS A 346 -6.88 23.94 -1.18
N ASN A 347 -6.46 24.67 -2.21
CA ASN A 347 -5.20 25.39 -2.32
C ASN A 347 -3.99 24.59 -1.80
N CYS A 348 -3.76 23.41 -2.35
CA CYS A 348 -2.54 22.66 -2.10
C CYS A 348 -1.54 22.86 -3.25
N LEU A 349 -0.25 22.80 -2.95
CA LEU A 349 0.81 22.90 -3.94
C LEU A 349 1.83 21.79 -3.75
N ALA A 350 2.27 21.17 -4.83
CA ALA A 350 3.33 20.18 -4.79
C ALA A 350 4.69 20.82 -5.09
N VAL A 351 5.71 20.40 -4.37
CA VAL A 351 7.13 20.52 -4.72
C VAL A 351 7.60 19.12 -5.08
N SER A 352 7.96 18.91 -6.34
CA SER A 352 8.31 17.59 -6.86
C SER A 352 9.81 17.47 -7.06
N ASP A 353 10.44 16.58 -6.30
CA ASP A 353 11.82 16.16 -6.50
C ASP A 353 11.91 15.17 -7.66
N VAL A 354 12.62 15.59 -8.71
CA VAL A 354 12.90 14.79 -9.90
C VAL A 354 14.41 14.69 -10.14
N SER A 355 15.19 14.72 -9.07
CA SER A 355 16.64 14.62 -9.10
C SER A 355 17.15 13.20 -9.37
N GLY A 356 18.44 13.09 -9.69
CA GLY A 356 19.06 11.80 -10.00
C GLY A 356 19.02 10.78 -8.85
N SER A 357 18.98 11.20 -7.59
CA SER A 357 18.87 10.30 -6.42
C SER A 357 17.50 9.61 -6.35
N MET A 358 16.48 10.24 -6.93
CA MET A 358 15.11 9.72 -7.01
C MET A 358 14.94 8.63 -8.07
N ASP A 359 15.98 8.30 -8.86
CA ASP A 359 15.86 7.38 -10.00
C ASP A 359 15.14 6.05 -9.66
N GLY A 360 14.30 5.60 -10.60
CA GLY A 360 13.41 4.46 -10.42
C GLY A 360 12.06 4.81 -9.76
N ILE A 361 11.63 3.98 -8.81
CA ILE A 361 10.28 4.08 -8.22
C ILE A 361 10.05 5.41 -7.46
N PRO A 362 11.00 5.95 -6.66
CA PRO A 362 10.79 7.22 -5.97
C PRO A 362 10.45 8.38 -6.92
N MET A 363 11.13 8.47 -8.08
CA MET A 363 10.84 9.41 -9.16
C MET A 363 9.41 9.25 -9.66
N ASP A 364 9.01 8.03 -10.00
CA ASP A 364 7.66 7.75 -10.47
C ASP A 364 6.59 8.17 -9.45
N VAL A 365 6.89 8.00 -8.16
CA VAL A 365 6.00 8.42 -7.07
C VAL A 365 5.94 9.95 -6.96
N SER A 366 7.08 10.64 -7.00
CA SER A 366 7.16 12.11 -6.96
C SER A 366 6.40 12.74 -8.14
N VAL A 367 6.62 12.22 -9.35
CA VAL A 367 5.93 12.65 -10.57
C VAL A 367 4.44 12.40 -10.47
N ALA A 368 4.02 11.19 -10.10
CA ALA A 368 2.61 10.85 -10.02
C ALA A 368 1.89 11.66 -8.93
N LEU A 369 2.44 11.77 -7.73
CA LEU A 369 1.82 12.57 -6.66
C LEU A 369 1.82 14.06 -7.00
N GLY A 370 2.86 14.58 -7.64
CA GLY A 370 2.92 15.97 -8.12
C GLY A 370 1.81 16.30 -9.12
N VAL A 371 1.62 15.45 -10.13
CA VAL A 371 0.52 15.59 -11.11
C VAL A 371 -0.84 15.41 -10.43
N LEU A 372 -0.97 14.47 -9.50
CA LEU A 372 -2.24 14.24 -8.79
C LEU A 372 -2.64 15.45 -7.94
N VAL A 373 -1.71 16.03 -7.17
CA VAL A 373 -1.97 17.23 -6.37
C VAL A 373 -2.34 18.40 -7.27
N SER A 374 -1.61 18.62 -8.38
CA SER A 374 -1.90 19.73 -9.29
C SER A 374 -3.28 19.63 -9.94
N GLU A 375 -3.76 18.42 -10.24
CA GLU A 375 -5.12 18.18 -10.78
C GLU A 375 -6.23 18.31 -9.74
N LEU A 376 -5.95 17.97 -8.47
CA LEU A 376 -6.91 18.07 -7.35
C LEU A 376 -7.03 19.49 -6.78
N SER A 377 -6.05 20.36 -7.07
CA SER A 377 -6.05 21.75 -6.64
C SER A 377 -7.07 22.61 -7.40
N GLU A 378 -7.45 23.73 -6.78
CA GLU A 378 -8.40 24.70 -7.34
C GLU A 378 -7.70 25.92 -7.94
N GLU A 379 -8.42 26.68 -8.77
CA GLU A 379 -7.93 27.96 -9.28
C GLU A 379 -7.64 28.92 -8.11
N PRO A 380 -6.53 29.67 -8.14
CA PRO A 380 -5.61 29.88 -9.27
C PRO A 380 -4.42 28.88 -9.32
N TRP A 381 -4.40 27.85 -8.48
CA TRP A 381 -3.26 26.93 -8.31
C TRP A 381 -3.38 25.64 -9.12
N LYS A 382 -4.56 25.38 -9.68
CA LYS A 382 -4.85 24.21 -10.50
C LYS A 382 -3.84 24.06 -11.63
N GLY A 383 -3.35 22.83 -11.79
CA GLY A 383 -2.36 22.46 -12.80
C GLY A 383 -0.95 22.97 -12.51
N LYS A 384 -0.68 23.63 -11.38
CA LYS A 384 0.64 24.16 -11.03
C LYS A 384 1.36 23.28 -10.00
N LEU A 385 2.69 23.29 -10.07
CA LEU A 385 3.59 22.72 -9.07
C LEU A 385 4.93 23.46 -9.09
N ILE A 386 5.77 23.24 -8.09
CA ILE A 386 7.08 23.87 -7.95
C ILE A 386 8.18 22.85 -8.18
N THR A 387 9.24 23.27 -8.87
CA THR A 387 10.46 22.46 -9.08
C THR A 387 11.26 22.31 -7.79
N PHE A 388 11.79 21.12 -7.52
CA PHE A 388 12.78 20.93 -6.46
C PHE A 388 14.17 21.39 -6.95
N SER A 389 14.51 22.65 -6.67
CA SER A 389 15.79 23.25 -7.08
C SER A 389 16.18 24.43 -6.19
N HIS A 390 17.47 24.77 -6.18
CA HIS A 390 18.02 25.89 -5.40
C HIS A 390 17.35 27.22 -5.78
N ASN A 391 16.91 27.33 -7.04
CA ASN A 391 16.13 28.44 -7.57
C ASN A 391 14.79 27.87 -8.05
N PRO A 392 13.86 27.59 -7.13
CA PRO A 392 12.60 26.94 -7.46
C PRO A 392 11.82 27.82 -8.44
N THR A 393 11.03 27.19 -9.31
CA THR A 393 10.16 27.87 -10.25
C THR A 393 8.76 27.27 -10.19
N LEU A 394 7.74 28.11 -10.34
CA LEU A 394 6.35 27.67 -10.43
C LEU A 394 6.03 27.28 -11.87
N GLN A 395 5.77 26.00 -12.10
CA GLN A 395 5.51 25.42 -13.41
C GLN A 395 4.03 25.11 -13.59
N MET A 396 3.49 25.40 -14.78
CA MET A 396 2.19 24.92 -15.22
C MET A 396 2.38 23.59 -15.94
N VAL A 397 1.78 22.52 -15.43
CA VAL A 397 1.88 21.19 -16.05
C VAL A 397 1.16 21.22 -17.40
N LEU A 398 1.92 21.04 -18.48
CA LEU A 398 1.40 21.01 -19.85
C LEU A 398 1.14 19.57 -20.30
N GLY A 399 0.07 19.37 -21.09
CA GLY A 399 -0.26 18.07 -21.69
C GLY A 399 -1.75 17.77 -21.69
N ASN A 400 -2.22 17.08 -22.73
CA ASN A 400 -3.64 16.71 -22.88
C ASN A 400 -3.97 15.35 -22.29
N ASP A 401 -2.97 14.47 -22.16
CA ASP A 401 -3.07 13.12 -21.61
C ASP A 401 -2.08 12.92 -20.44
N LEU A 402 -2.25 11.85 -19.67
CA LEU A 402 -1.43 11.56 -18.51
C LEU A 402 0.05 11.39 -18.90
N ARG A 403 0.33 10.75 -20.05
CA ARG A 403 1.70 10.55 -20.53
C ARG A 403 2.41 11.88 -20.70
N SER A 404 1.84 12.80 -21.47
CA SER A 404 2.41 14.12 -21.75
C SER A 404 2.63 14.92 -20.46
N LYS A 405 1.68 14.87 -19.52
CA LYS A 405 1.80 15.53 -18.21
C LYS A 405 2.94 14.94 -17.38
N THR A 406 3.03 13.61 -17.29
CA THR A 406 4.10 12.95 -16.53
C THR A 406 5.47 13.19 -17.16
N ASP A 407 5.56 13.17 -18.48
CA ASP A 407 6.78 13.47 -19.23
C ASP A 407 7.23 14.92 -19.03
N PHE A 408 6.30 15.87 -18.97
CA PHE A 408 6.59 17.26 -18.67
C PHE A 408 7.25 17.37 -17.29
N VAL A 409 6.64 16.77 -16.26
CA VAL A 409 7.14 16.81 -14.88
C VAL A 409 8.50 16.11 -14.75
N ARG A 410 8.71 14.96 -15.42
CA ARG A 410 10.00 14.26 -15.43
C ARG A 410 11.16 15.05 -16.01
N ARG A 411 10.87 15.97 -16.94
CA ARG A 411 11.88 16.78 -17.65
C ARG A 411 12.10 18.15 -17.04
N MET A 412 11.40 18.47 -15.94
CA MET A 412 11.62 19.75 -15.26
C MET A 412 13.05 19.86 -14.79
N GLU A 413 13.58 21.08 -14.85
CA GLU A 413 14.88 21.37 -14.27
C GLU A 413 14.83 21.13 -12.76
N TRP A 414 15.78 20.34 -12.28
CA TRP A 414 16.01 20.13 -10.86
C TRP A 414 17.39 20.65 -10.48
N GLY A 415 17.52 21.06 -9.22
CA GLY A 415 18.80 21.40 -8.60
C GLY A 415 19.01 20.47 -7.42
N MET A 416 20.26 20.20 -7.05
CA MET A 416 20.61 19.23 -5.98
C MET A 416 19.92 19.47 -4.62
N ASN A 417 19.27 20.63 -4.41
CA ASN A 417 18.55 20.99 -3.18
C ASN A 417 17.40 21.97 -3.47
N THR A 418 16.56 22.28 -2.47
CA THR A 418 15.49 23.28 -2.58
C THR A 418 15.55 24.33 -1.47
N ASP A 419 15.45 25.61 -1.84
CA ASP A 419 15.34 26.73 -0.91
C ASP A 419 13.87 27.02 -0.59
N PHE A 420 13.42 26.63 0.61
CA PHE A 420 12.03 26.84 1.02
C PHE A 420 11.66 28.31 1.21
N GLN A 421 12.60 29.21 1.53
CA GLN A 421 12.27 30.65 1.58
C GLN A 421 11.78 31.12 0.20
N LYS A 422 12.46 30.70 -0.87
CA LYS A 422 12.08 31.03 -2.24
C LYS A 422 10.78 30.37 -2.68
N VAL A 423 10.51 29.14 -2.23
CA VAL A 423 9.20 28.48 -2.47
C VAL A 423 8.06 29.33 -1.92
N PHE A 424 8.20 29.83 -0.69
CA PHE A 424 7.19 30.69 -0.07
C PHE A 424 7.14 32.09 -0.69
N ASP A 425 8.28 32.63 -1.14
CA ASP A 425 8.33 33.90 -1.87
C ASP A 425 7.55 33.80 -3.21
N LEU A 426 7.64 32.70 -3.94
CA LEU A 426 6.85 32.46 -5.16
C LEU A 426 5.34 32.41 -4.87
N ILE A 427 4.94 31.72 -3.79
CA ILE A 427 3.53 31.67 -3.39
C ILE A 427 3.03 33.07 -3.06
N LEU A 428 3.83 33.83 -2.31
CA LEU A 428 3.50 35.19 -1.91
C LEU A 428 3.45 36.15 -3.11
N GLU A 429 4.33 35.98 -4.09
CA GLU A 429 4.33 36.76 -5.33
C GLU A 429 3.02 36.56 -6.10
N VAL A 430 2.61 35.31 -6.30
CA VAL A 430 1.32 35.00 -6.96
C VAL A 430 0.15 35.57 -6.16
N ALA A 431 0.20 35.48 -4.82
CA ALA A 431 -0.82 36.02 -3.94
C ALA A 431 -0.97 37.54 -4.07
N VAL A 432 0.14 38.27 -4.00
CA VAL A 432 0.17 39.74 -4.08
C VAL A 432 -0.21 40.21 -5.48
N ASN A 433 0.34 39.60 -6.53
CA ASN A 433 0.05 39.98 -7.92
C ASN A 433 -1.41 39.66 -8.30
N GLY A 434 -1.93 38.53 -7.82
CA GLY A 434 -3.30 38.10 -8.04
C GLY A 434 -4.33 38.73 -7.11
N LYS A 435 -3.90 39.48 -6.08
CA LYS A 435 -4.76 40.00 -4.99
C LYS A 435 -5.67 38.91 -4.42
N LEU A 436 -5.07 37.77 -4.08
CA LEU A 436 -5.82 36.60 -3.63
C LEU A 436 -6.50 36.87 -2.29
N THR A 437 -7.65 36.25 -2.10
CA THR A 437 -8.33 36.19 -0.80
C THR A 437 -7.66 35.13 0.09
N GLU A 438 -7.89 35.19 1.40
CA GLU A 438 -7.40 34.15 2.34
C GLU A 438 -7.88 32.75 1.93
N GLU A 439 -9.11 32.65 1.42
CA GLU A 439 -9.70 31.40 0.93
C GLU A 439 -9.06 30.89 -0.35
N GLN A 440 -8.30 31.70 -1.07
CA GLN A 440 -7.54 31.33 -2.27
C GLN A 440 -6.06 31.08 -1.98
N MET A 441 -5.59 31.39 -0.78
CA MET A 441 -4.20 31.18 -0.39
C MET A 441 -3.87 29.70 -0.23
N ILE A 442 -2.64 29.32 -0.61
CA ILE A 442 -2.13 27.97 -0.36
C ILE A 442 -2.23 27.65 1.13
N LYS A 443 -2.93 26.57 1.46
CA LYS A 443 -3.03 26.06 2.83
C LYS A 443 -1.88 25.12 3.14
N ARG A 444 -1.48 24.29 2.17
CA ARG A 444 -0.46 23.25 2.37
C ARG A 444 0.46 23.08 1.17
N VAL A 445 1.75 22.93 1.46
CA VAL A 445 2.80 22.59 0.49
C VAL A 445 3.26 21.16 0.74
N PHE A 446 3.09 20.28 -0.24
CA PHE A 446 3.57 18.89 -0.20
C PHE A 446 4.94 18.81 -0.84
N VAL A 447 5.93 18.33 -0.10
CA VAL A 447 7.30 18.18 -0.59
C VAL A 447 7.58 16.70 -0.79
N PHE A 448 7.60 16.26 -2.04
CA PHE A 448 7.88 14.87 -2.41
C PHE A 448 9.37 14.72 -2.71
N SER A 449 10.12 14.08 -1.81
CA SER A 449 11.59 13.91 -1.93
C SER A 449 12.06 12.67 -1.16
N ASP A 450 13.25 12.16 -1.48
CA ASP A 450 13.95 11.13 -0.71
C ASP A 450 14.58 11.66 0.59
N MET A 451 14.35 12.94 0.90
CA MET A 451 14.84 13.66 2.07
C MET A 451 16.34 13.91 2.05
N GLU A 452 16.99 13.93 0.88
CA GLU A 452 18.33 14.46 0.67
C GLU A 452 18.35 16.00 0.72
N PHE A 453 17.88 16.57 1.83
CA PHE A 453 17.94 18.01 2.01
C PHE A 453 19.38 18.45 2.28
N ASP A 454 19.99 19.15 1.33
CA ASP A 454 21.03 20.10 1.69
C ASP A 454 20.40 21.35 2.28
N LYS A 455 20.66 21.59 3.57
CA LYS A 455 20.24 22.77 4.33
C LYS A 455 18.79 23.22 4.02
N ALA A 456 17.82 22.76 4.80
CA ALA A 456 16.50 23.42 4.83
C ALA A 456 16.64 24.94 5.15
N SER A 457 17.71 25.32 5.87
CA SER A 457 18.46 26.57 5.74
C SER A 457 19.79 26.49 6.52
N THR A 458 20.58 27.58 6.56
CA THR A 458 21.68 27.76 7.52
C THR A 458 21.21 27.98 8.97
N THR A 459 19.90 28.11 9.18
CA THR A 459 19.22 28.49 10.42
C THR A 459 18.28 27.37 10.91
N PRO A 460 17.91 27.34 12.20
CA PRO A 460 16.90 26.41 12.69
C PRO A 460 15.56 26.61 11.97
N TRP A 461 14.82 25.52 11.69
CA TRP A 461 13.50 25.57 11.03
C TRP A 461 12.54 26.58 11.67
N GLU A 462 12.55 26.67 13.00
CA GLU A 462 11.73 27.64 13.74
C GLU A 462 12.05 29.09 13.33
N THR A 463 13.33 29.40 13.10
CA THR A 463 13.78 30.71 12.63
C THR A 463 13.37 30.98 11.19
N ASP A 464 13.43 29.95 10.32
CA ASP A 464 12.97 30.09 8.92
C ASP A 464 11.47 30.30 8.82
N TYR A 465 10.71 29.53 9.60
CA TYR A 465 9.27 29.65 9.65
C TYR A 465 8.85 31.01 10.22
N GLN A 466 9.51 31.50 11.27
CA GLN A 466 9.29 32.86 11.78
C GLN A 466 9.57 33.93 10.70
N ALA A 467 10.61 33.76 9.90
CA ALA A 467 10.90 34.66 8.79
C ALA A 467 9.80 34.62 7.71
N ILE A 468 9.29 33.42 7.37
CA ILE A 468 8.16 33.25 6.44
C ILE A 468 6.89 33.92 6.99
N VAL A 469 6.54 33.66 8.25
CA VAL A 469 5.37 34.26 8.91
C VAL A 469 5.46 35.79 8.89
N ARG A 470 6.64 36.35 9.17
CA ARG A 470 6.87 37.80 9.08
C ARG A 470 6.65 38.33 7.66
N LYS A 471 7.24 37.70 6.64
CA LYS A 471 7.08 38.09 5.22
C LYS A 471 5.61 38.09 4.79
N PHE A 472 4.86 37.06 5.17
CA PHE A 472 3.43 36.96 4.88
C PHE A 472 2.63 38.05 5.63
N GLY A 473 2.95 38.28 6.90
CA GLY A 473 2.33 39.34 7.70
C GLY A 473 2.53 40.73 7.11
N GLU A 474 3.75 41.07 6.67
CA GLU A 474 4.09 42.34 6.02
C GLU A 474 3.31 42.58 4.71
N LYS A 475 2.84 41.51 4.05
CA LYS A 475 2.04 41.57 2.81
C LYS A 475 0.54 41.40 3.04
N GLY A 476 0.08 41.32 4.29
CA GLY A 476 -1.34 41.19 4.64
C GLY A 476 -1.89 39.77 4.67
N TYR A 477 -1.02 38.74 4.63
CA TYR A 477 -1.40 37.32 4.59
C TYR A 477 -0.94 36.54 5.84
N GLY A 478 -0.72 37.21 6.97
CA GLY A 478 -0.17 36.59 8.19
C GLY A 478 -1.05 35.48 8.80
N SER A 479 -2.36 35.50 8.54
CA SER A 479 -3.36 34.50 8.90
C SER A 479 -3.37 33.28 7.96
N SER A 480 -2.71 33.36 6.79
CA SER A 480 -2.79 32.37 5.71
C SER A 480 -1.40 31.85 5.30
N VAL A 481 -0.51 31.67 6.28
CA VAL A 481 0.82 31.08 6.03
C VAL A 481 0.66 29.58 5.76
N PRO A 482 1.15 29.07 4.61
CA PRO A 482 1.06 27.66 4.29
C PRO A 482 1.74 26.74 5.33
N GLU A 483 1.10 25.62 5.62
CA GLU A 483 1.71 24.49 6.33
C GLU A 483 2.55 23.64 5.36
N ILE A 484 3.52 22.89 5.88
CA ILE A 484 4.40 22.04 5.05
C ILE A 484 4.22 20.57 5.41
N VAL A 485 4.07 19.74 4.39
CA VAL A 485 4.05 18.29 4.51
C VAL A 485 5.32 17.73 3.86
N PHE A 486 6.28 17.29 4.66
CA PHE A 486 7.43 16.56 4.15
C PHE A 486 7.03 15.11 3.89
N TRP A 487 7.14 14.69 2.63
CA TRP A 487 6.76 13.37 2.19
C TRP A 487 8.01 12.59 1.76
N ASN A 488 8.45 11.69 2.64
CA ASN A 488 9.64 10.89 2.41
C ASN A 488 9.37 9.72 1.46
N LEU A 489 10.12 9.69 0.35
CA LEU A 489 10.08 8.67 -0.69
C LEU A 489 11.31 7.72 -0.66
N GLY A 490 12.28 7.96 0.22
CA GLY A 490 13.56 7.25 0.29
C GLY A 490 13.91 6.72 1.68
N ASP A 491 14.90 5.82 1.76
CA ASP A 491 15.36 5.23 3.02
C ASP A 491 16.36 6.14 3.75
N SER A 492 15.92 7.33 4.15
CA SER A 492 16.76 8.31 4.84
C SER A 492 16.94 7.99 6.34
N LYS A 493 17.99 8.54 6.95
CA LYS A 493 18.19 8.53 8.42
C LYS A 493 17.80 9.86 9.07
N VAL A 494 17.36 10.81 8.26
CA VAL A 494 17.29 12.22 8.62
C VAL A 494 15.86 12.69 8.78
N THR A 495 15.61 13.47 9.83
CA THR A 495 14.32 14.08 10.11
C THR A 495 14.42 15.60 10.04
N PRO A 496 13.60 16.29 9.24
CA PRO A 496 13.75 17.74 9.04
C PRO A 496 13.31 18.54 10.26
N VAL A 497 12.38 18.01 11.07
CA VAL A 497 11.78 18.70 12.23
C VAL A 497 11.56 17.75 13.41
N LEU A 498 11.31 18.31 14.59
CA LEU A 498 10.89 17.58 15.79
C LEU A 498 9.41 17.14 15.71
N GLY A 499 9.02 16.15 16.52
CA GLY A 499 7.67 15.56 16.46
C GLY A 499 6.52 16.50 16.83
N ASN A 500 6.78 17.55 17.62
CA ASN A 500 5.79 18.53 18.09
C ASN A 500 5.82 19.85 17.30
N GLN A 501 6.58 19.93 16.20
CA GLN A 501 6.70 21.16 15.42
C GLN A 501 5.36 21.54 14.79
N LYS A 502 4.85 22.73 15.15
CA LYS A 502 3.61 23.27 14.58
C LYS A 502 3.81 23.72 13.13
N GLY A 503 2.78 23.56 12.31
CA GLY A 503 2.74 23.95 10.90
C GLY A 503 3.48 22.98 9.98
N VAL A 504 3.90 21.82 10.48
CA VAL A 504 4.64 20.81 9.72
C VAL A 504 4.03 19.42 9.91
N ALA A 505 4.03 18.60 8.87
CA ALA A 505 3.70 17.18 8.93
C ALA A 505 4.81 16.33 8.32
N LEU A 506 4.93 15.10 8.83
CA LEU A 506 5.86 14.09 8.35
C LEU A 506 5.06 12.89 7.85
N VAL A 507 5.20 12.55 6.57
CA VAL A 507 4.51 11.44 5.92
C VAL A 507 5.51 10.65 5.10
N SER A 508 5.28 9.36 4.86
CA SER A 508 6.17 8.58 4.00
C SER A 508 5.51 7.42 3.29
N GLY A 509 6.22 6.88 2.31
CA GLY A 509 5.78 5.77 1.49
C GLY A 509 5.09 6.23 0.21
N PHE A 510 4.49 5.30 -0.53
CA PHE A 510 4.03 5.57 -1.90
C PHE A 510 2.52 5.65 -2.05
N SER A 511 1.80 5.63 -0.94
CA SER A 511 0.35 5.53 -0.92
C SER A 511 -0.32 6.88 -1.05
N LYS A 512 -1.10 7.06 -2.14
CA LYS A 512 -2.02 8.19 -2.29
C LYS A 512 -3.01 8.31 -1.15
N ASN A 513 -3.29 7.22 -0.43
CA ASN A 513 -4.34 7.25 0.58
C ASN A 513 -3.95 8.11 1.78
N LEU A 514 -2.65 8.35 2.01
CA LEU A 514 -2.19 9.28 3.03
C LEU A 514 -2.57 10.74 2.70
N LEU A 515 -2.82 11.08 1.44
CA LEU A 515 -3.38 12.39 1.07
C LEU A 515 -4.78 12.60 1.69
N THR A 516 -5.53 11.53 1.95
CA THR A 516 -6.87 11.65 2.53
C THR A 516 -6.87 12.17 3.97
N VAL A 517 -5.77 11.98 4.70
CA VAL A 517 -5.56 12.57 6.04
C VAL A 517 -5.59 14.10 5.97
N PHE A 518 -5.23 14.68 4.82
CA PHE A 518 -5.17 16.12 4.60
C PHE A 518 -6.38 16.67 3.85
N LEU A 519 -7.39 15.86 3.53
CA LEU A 519 -8.61 16.35 2.89
C LEU A 519 -9.57 17.02 3.89
N GLU A 520 -9.50 16.65 5.17
CA GLU A 520 -10.32 17.22 6.23
C GLU A 520 -9.55 18.35 6.94
N GLU A 521 -10.09 19.57 6.88
CA GLU A 521 -9.53 20.76 7.52
C GLU A 521 -9.90 20.79 9.01
N SER A 522 -9.13 20.15 9.89
CA SER A 522 -9.27 20.44 11.33
C SER A 522 -8.07 20.02 12.15
N GLY A 523 -7.43 21.00 12.80
CA GLY A 523 -6.44 20.78 13.86
C GLY A 523 -5.11 21.48 13.60
N VAL A 524 -4.33 21.67 14.67
CA VAL A 524 -2.94 22.14 14.57
C VAL A 524 -2.11 21.05 13.91
N LEU A 525 -1.60 21.31 12.71
CA LEU A 525 -0.74 20.36 12.02
C LEU A 525 0.59 20.21 12.75
N ASN A 526 0.84 19.01 13.28
CA ASN A 526 2.14 18.59 13.78
C ASN A 526 2.38 17.11 13.43
N PRO A 527 3.64 16.66 13.37
CA PRO A 527 3.96 15.29 12.95
C PRO A 527 3.28 14.18 13.77
N GLU A 528 3.18 14.32 15.10
CA GLU A 528 2.55 13.31 15.96
C GLU A 528 1.04 13.21 15.72
N ALA A 529 0.35 14.33 15.63
CA ALA A 529 -1.10 14.36 15.36
C ALA A 529 -1.44 13.72 13.99
N VAL A 530 -0.59 13.91 12.98
CA VAL A 530 -0.78 13.27 11.67
C VAL A 530 -0.58 11.75 11.75
N MET A 531 0.42 11.28 12.50
CA MET A 531 0.61 9.85 12.74
C MET A 531 -0.60 9.26 13.46
N GLU A 532 -1.07 9.90 14.53
CA GLU A 532 -2.23 9.46 15.32
C GLU A 532 -3.50 9.41 14.46
N ALA A 533 -3.75 10.44 13.64
CA ALA A 533 -4.86 10.47 12.71
C ALA A 533 -4.80 9.30 11.72
N ALA A 534 -3.62 8.99 11.18
CA ALA A 534 -3.43 7.88 10.23
C ALA A 534 -3.75 6.50 10.82
N ILE A 535 -3.72 6.36 12.15
CA ILE A 535 -3.98 5.11 12.89
C ILE A 535 -5.21 5.16 13.83
N SER A 536 -6.12 6.11 13.59
CA SER A 536 -7.29 6.37 14.45
C SER A 536 -8.58 5.69 14.01
N GLY A 537 -8.60 5.06 12.83
CA GLY A 537 -9.79 4.40 12.26
C GLY A 537 -10.40 3.31 13.16
N GLU A 538 -11.70 3.03 13.00
CA GLU A 538 -12.44 2.04 13.79
C GLU A 538 -11.80 0.64 13.73
N GLU A 539 -11.22 0.28 12.58
CA GLU A 539 -10.52 -0.98 12.39
C GLU A 539 -9.32 -1.16 13.33
N TYR A 540 -8.68 -0.07 13.78
CA TYR A 540 -7.55 -0.12 14.71
C TYR A 540 -7.98 -0.37 16.16
N LYS A 541 -9.26 -0.18 16.50
CA LYS A 541 -9.78 -0.44 17.87
C LYS A 541 -9.88 -1.92 18.19
N LYS A 542 -9.91 -2.79 17.17
CA LYS A 542 -9.92 -4.25 17.32
C LYS A 542 -8.56 -4.83 17.68
N LEU A 543 -7.49 -4.04 17.63
CA LEU A 543 -6.13 -4.51 17.85
C LEU A 543 -5.83 -4.69 19.34
N VAL A 544 -5.24 -5.83 19.69
CA VAL A 544 -4.95 -6.20 21.08
C VAL A 544 -3.49 -6.61 21.22
N VAL A 545 -2.80 -6.11 22.24
CA VAL A 545 -1.45 -6.56 22.64
C VAL A 545 -1.59 -7.52 23.81
N LEU A 546 -0.98 -8.71 23.72
CA LEU A 546 -1.12 -9.79 24.72
C LEU A 546 0.17 -10.21 25.42
N ASP A 547 1.33 -9.82 24.89
CA ASP A 547 2.65 -10.24 25.37
C ASP A 547 3.45 -9.08 25.96
#